data_AF-T1L1U7-F1
#
_entry.id   AF-T1L1U7-F1
#
_cell.length_a   1.000
_cell.length_b   1.000
_cell.length_c   1.000
_cell.angle_alpha   90.00
_cell.angle_beta   90.00
_cell.angle_gamma   90.00
#
_symmetry.space_group_name_H-M   'P 1'
#
loop_
_entity.id
_entity.type
_entity.pdbx_description
1 polymer ?
#
loop_
_entity_poly.entity_id
_entity_poly.type
_entity_poly.pdbx_seq_one_letter_code
_entity_poly.pdbx_strand_id
1 'polypeptide(L)'
;MSFFGNAKCKQINTKIKSILNSSGNNGGGGGVVNGSNDVSNGSTFIGPDGVRVDEEGYIIRNDVPSRKDEDDHFYSSSDDDSEDEKQEKRFKFEIKPANLTNGGPSVAELQKTVKGLSISPSLQQGVRMYNGSSSLSKSISSNSIMDTPPPMSIPRPPTKRSLMSPSISHPNNITRCKSYGSLSSDLRMTPVSVNSSRGPSPLTLGLTNVIPIAVAIQECISARFKGSDESKCKIQIIGSLKIAFPSGIIQVFANNTCPALLSFKLTNSSRFERLIPNKDIVMQNKNIENGIKTDTYSFDMNMVGLTNHLRKLSEQSPNSRYFNAEILKYQLKARGATFCPLQVVSHWKCEPSTTGLKVDYKYNACALSSIQPLKNVTFSVNVDGGVKSHKTTPNASWNEEKKEISWKFDEISIDSEGKGLGSLKAKFDVTDGPSTPGSVSVQFNGNSTTFSGVEFLLNCIGYRISLMKKQISTGRYLSEADSSVSYACI
;
A
#
# COMPACT_ATOMS: atom_id res chain seq x y z
N MET A 1 35.70 -15.74 -26.87
CA MET A 1 36.06 -14.34 -26.53
C MET A 1 34.83 -13.69 -25.89
N SER A 2 34.39 -13.98 -24.66
CA SER A 2 35.06 -14.29 -23.37
C SER A 2 35.90 -13.14 -22.80
N PHE A 3 35.26 -12.23 -22.04
CA PHE A 3 35.79 -11.58 -20.83
C PHE A 3 34.66 -10.96 -19.99
N PHE A 4 34.93 -10.70 -18.70
CA PHE A 4 34.00 -10.42 -17.60
C PHE A 4 33.08 -11.61 -17.21
N GLY A 5 33.04 -12.05 -15.95
CA GLY A 5 33.73 -11.54 -14.75
C GLY A 5 33.14 -12.14 -13.48
N ASN A 6 33.11 -13.48 -13.38
CA ASN A 6 32.24 -14.20 -12.45
C ASN A 6 32.88 -14.38 -11.05
N ALA A 7 32.99 -13.30 -10.27
CA ALA A 7 33.69 -13.32 -8.97
C ALA A 7 33.17 -12.32 -7.92
N LYS A 8 31.96 -12.54 -7.36
CA LYS A 8 31.62 -12.00 -6.01
C LYS A 8 30.46 -12.66 -5.23
N CYS A 9 29.91 -13.79 -5.68
CA CYS A 9 28.72 -14.41 -5.06
C CYS A 9 29.00 -15.72 -4.27
N LYS A 10 30.22 -15.92 -3.73
CA LYS A 10 30.62 -17.20 -3.10
C LYS A 10 31.35 -17.09 -1.75
N GLN A 11 31.27 -15.95 -1.05
CA GLN A 11 32.09 -15.70 0.16
C GLN A 11 31.30 -15.25 1.42
N ILE A 12 29.99 -15.51 1.49
CA ILE A 12 29.15 -15.16 2.65
C ILE A 12 28.70 -16.40 3.47
N ASN A 13 28.90 -17.63 2.97
CA ASN A 13 28.33 -18.83 3.58
C ASN A 13 29.30 -19.69 4.43
N THR A 14 30.45 -19.14 4.85
CA THR A 14 31.49 -19.91 5.60
C THR A 14 31.92 -19.24 6.92
N LYS A 15 31.23 -18.18 7.40
CA LYS A 15 31.63 -17.43 8.62
C LYS A 15 30.60 -17.46 9.76
N ILE A 16 29.76 -18.49 9.82
CA ILE A 16 28.76 -18.72 10.88
C ILE A 16 29.06 -20.00 11.70
N LYS A 17 30.06 -20.81 11.33
CA LYS A 17 30.43 -22.08 12.02
C LYS A 17 31.71 -22.03 12.88
N SER A 18 32.29 -20.85 13.15
CA SER A 18 33.57 -20.72 13.88
C SER A 18 33.52 -19.84 15.14
N ILE A 19 32.34 -19.61 15.72
CA ILE A 19 32.16 -18.78 16.95
C ILE A 19 31.33 -19.56 18.00
N LEU A 20 31.50 -20.88 18.08
CA LEU A 20 30.83 -21.73 19.07
C LEU A 20 31.74 -22.76 19.77
N ASN A 21 33.04 -22.77 19.49
CA ASN A 21 34.02 -23.67 20.13
C ASN A 21 35.28 -22.92 20.59
N SER A 22 35.17 -22.12 21.65
CA SER A 22 36.32 -21.62 22.43
C SER A 22 35.88 -21.02 23.78
N SER A 23 35.43 -21.87 24.71
CA SER A 23 35.36 -21.52 26.13
C SER A 23 36.00 -22.65 26.92
N GLY A 24 37.20 -22.40 27.47
CA GLY A 24 38.07 -23.45 27.96
C GLY A 24 39.29 -22.96 28.76
N ASN A 25 39.00 -22.55 30.01
CA ASN A 25 39.83 -22.78 31.21
C ASN A 25 40.97 -21.80 31.62
N ASN A 26 41.12 -21.68 32.95
CA ASN A 26 42.18 -21.05 33.78
C ASN A 26 42.44 -19.51 33.65
N GLY A 27 42.74 -18.75 34.72
CA GLY A 27 42.68 -19.02 36.16
C GLY A 27 43.80 -18.33 36.99
N GLY A 28 43.46 -17.73 38.15
CA GLY A 28 44.38 -17.55 39.31
C GLY A 28 44.86 -16.14 39.72
N GLY A 29 44.58 -15.76 40.99
CA GLY A 29 45.32 -14.76 41.82
C GLY A 29 45.18 -13.26 41.48
N GLY A 30 45.17 -12.29 42.41
CA GLY A 30 45.21 -12.31 43.88
C GLY A 30 46.20 -11.24 44.44
N GLY A 31 45.74 -10.24 45.21
CA GLY A 31 46.66 -9.26 45.84
C GLY A 31 46.06 -7.93 46.32
N VAL A 32 46.71 -7.33 47.33
CA VAL A 32 46.36 -6.10 48.09
C VAL A 32 47.65 -5.53 48.74
N VAL A 33 47.75 -4.34 49.36
CA VAL A 33 46.77 -3.40 49.96
C VAL A 33 47.30 -1.94 49.90
N ASN A 34 46.38 -0.96 50.03
CA ASN A 34 46.59 0.41 50.57
C ASN A 34 47.50 1.44 49.84
N GLY A 35 47.10 2.73 49.90
CA GLY A 35 48.02 3.87 49.66
C GLY A 35 47.34 5.20 49.28
N SER A 36 47.20 6.10 50.26
CA SER A 36 46.51 7.41 50.22
C SER A 36 47.03 8.49 49.25
N ASN A 37 46.14 9.47 48.98
CA ASN A 37 46.36 10.90 48.68
C ASN A 37 47.32 11.33 47.53
N ASP A 38 46.81 12.08 46.55
CA ASP A 38 46.96 13.55 46.58
C ASP A 38 46.10 14.28 45.52
N VAL A 39 45.83 15.56 45.77
CA VAL A 39 45.07 16.47 44.89
C VAL A 39 46.03 17.37 44.11
N SER A 40 45.98 17.36 42.77
CA SER A 40 46.03 18.59 41.93
C SER A 40 46.13 18.32 40.41
N ASN A 41 45.66 19.31 39.63
CA ASN A 41 45.87 19.55 38.20
C ASN A 41 45.26 18.56 37.20
N GLY A 42 44.06 18.92 36.70
CA GLY A 42 43.41 18.22 35.59
C GLY A 42 44.12 18.41 34.25
N SER A 43 43.95 17.44 33.35
CA SER A 43 44.52 17.46 31.99
C SER A 43 43.44 17.17 30.95
N THR A 44 42.91 18.22 30.30
CA THR A 44 42.04 18.04 29.14
C THR A 44 42.83 17.47 27.97
N PHE A 45 42.53 16.24 27.55
CA PHE A 45 43.13 15.66 26.35
C PHE A 45 42.54 16.32 25.09
N ILE A 46 43.40 16.68 24.13
CA ILE A 46 43.00 17.25 22.84
C ILE A 46 43.23 16.20 21.76
N GLY A 47 42.13 15.70 21.16
CA GLY A 47 42.18 14.83 19.99
C GLY A 47 42.50 15.61 18.68
N PRO A 48 42.84 14.90 17.58
CA PRO A 48 43.39 15.53 16.38
C PRO A 48 42.50 16.57 15.70
N ASP A 49 41.18 16.53 15.94
CA ASP A 49 40.18 17.39 15.30
C ASP A 49 39.65 18.51 16.23
N GLY A 50 40.33 18.80 17.35
CA GLY A 50 40.06 19.99 18.18
C GLY A 50 38.79 19.98 19.04
N VAL A 51 38.11 18.83 19.15
CA VAL A 51 36.92 18.66 20.00
C VAL A 51 37.33 18.34 21.44
N ARG A 52 36.79 19.08 22.42
CA ARG A 52 37.00 18.80 23.85
C ARG A 52 36.02 17.72 24.33
N VAL A 53 36.56 16.73 25.02
CA VAL A 53 35.83 15.58 25.58
C VAL A 53 36.16 15.52 27.07
N ASP A 54 35.18 15.21 27.92
CA ASP A 54 35.38 14.99 29.35
C ASP A 54 35.94 13.59 29.66
N GLU A 55 36.26 13.36 30.94
CA GLU A 55 36.81 12.09 31.45
C GLU A 55 35.80 10.92 31.39
N GLU A 56 34.53 11.19 31.07
CA GLU A 56 33.46 10.20 30.88
C GLU A 56 33.22 9.88 29.38
N GLY A 57 33.89 10.57 28.47
CA GLY A 57 33.84 10.32 27.03
C GLY A 57 32.78 11.10 26.24
N TYR A 58 32.21 12.15 26.82
CA TYR A 58 31.17 12.98 26.18
C TYR A 58 31.74 14.27 25.56
N ILE A 59 31.20 14.63 24.40
CA ILE A 59 31.62 15.84 23.65
C ILE A 59 30.97 17.07 24.28
N ILE A 60 31.81 17.95 24.85
CA ILE A 60 31.38 19.22 25.42
C ILE A 60 31.09 20.20 24.27
N ARG A 61 29.87 20.78 24.26
CA ARG A 61 29.50 21.86 23.34
C ARG A 61 29.74 23.21 24.04
N ASN A 62 30.31 24.16 23.31
CA ASN A 62 30.49 25.52 23.81
C ASN A 62 29.14 26.27 23.79
N ASP A 63 28.68 26.75 24.94
CA ASP A 63 27.53 27.65 25.02
C ASP A 63 27.87 29.05 24.49
N VAL A 64 26.95 29.64 23.75
CA VAL A 64 27.04 31.01 23.21
C VAL A 64 26.13 31.91 24.06
N PRO A 65 26.59 33.08 24.55
CA PRO A 65 25.89 33.82 25.59
C PRO A 65 24.64 34.56 25.08
N SER A 66 23.54 34.42 25.83
CA SER A 66 22.30 35.18 25.65
C SER A 66 22.48 36.68 25.96
N ARG A 67 21.72 37.53 25.28
CA ARG A 67 21.43 38.92 25.69
C ARG A 67 19.91 39.09 25.91
N LYS A 68 19.57 40.03 26.78
CA LYS A 68 18.23 40.31 27.33
C LYS A 68 17.52 41.45 26.56
N ASP A 69 16.42 41.90 27.17
CA ASP A 69 15.69 43.17 27.02
C ASP A 69 14.44 42.97 26.14
N GLU A 70 13.23 42.83 26.70
CA GLU A 70 12.38 43.83 27.40
C GLU A 70 11.91 44.96 26.46
N ASP A 71 10.62 44.94 26.08
CA ASP A 71 9.67 46.05 26.31
C ASP A 71 8.28 45.79 25.68
N ASP A 72 7.23 46.21 26.38
CA ASP A 72 5.86 46.38 25.86
C ASP A 72 5.77 47.68 25.04
N HIS A 73 4.87 47.75 24.04
CA HIS A 73 3.81 48.78 23.95
C HIS A 73 3.07 48.79 22.60
N PHE A 74 1.75 48.64 22.70
CA PHE A 74 0.70 49.46 22.08
C PHE A 74 1.07 50.35 20.87
N TYR A 75 0.51 50.04 19.69
CA TYR A 75 0.28 51.04 18.63
C TYR A 75 -1.04 50.77 17.90
N SER A 76 -1.97 51.72 18.02
CA SER A 76 -3.22 51.78 17.23
C SER A 76 -3.19 53.05 16.38
N SER A 77 -3.24 52.88 15.05
CA SER A 77 -3.49 53.91 14.01
C SER A 77 -3.45 53.19 12.65
N SER A 78 -4.18 53.54 11.60
CA SER A 78 -5.21 54.56 11.37
C SER A 78 -6.08 54.08 10.20
N ASP A 79 -7.20 54.75 9.94
CA ASP A 79 -8.06 54.51 8.76
C ASP A 79 -7.32 54.61 7.42
N ASP A 80 -7.75 53.80 6.45
CA ASP A 80 -7.62 54.10 5.02
C ASP A 80 -8.88 53.60 4.30
N ASP A 81 -9.65 54.53 3.73
CA ASP A 81 -10.90 54.26 3.02
C ASP A 81 -10.59 53.77 1.60
N SER A 82 -11.24 52.68 1.18
CA SER A 82 -11.22 52.24 -0.22
C SER A 82 -12.53 51.56 -0.57
N GLU A 83 -13.47 52.33 -1.10
CA GLU A 83 -14.66 51.79 -1.75
C GLU A 83 -14.26 51.01 -3.01
N ASP A 84 -14.62 49.73 -3.08
CA ASP A 84 -14.70 49.02 -4.37
C ASP A 84 -15.84 47.98 -4.31
N GLU A 85 -17.04 48.40 -4.74
CA GLU A 85 -18.23 47.57 -4.71
C GLU A 85 -18.13 46.38 -5.67
N LYS A 86 -17.91 45.16 -5.13
CA LYS A 86 -18.14 43.91 -5.88
C LYS A 86 -18.91 42.86 -5.11
N GLN A 87 -20.22 43.10 -5.06
CA GLN A 87 -21.31 42.24 -4.60
C GLN A 87 -20.97 40.75 -4.42
N GLU A 88 -20.71 40.32 -3.18
CA GLU A 88 -20.72 38.91 -2.80
C GLU A 88 -22.13 38.32 -2.94
N LYS A 89 -22.37 37.51 -3.97
CA LYS A 89 -23.64 36.81 -4.17
C LYS A 89 -23.83 35.67 -3.16
N ARG A 90 -24.31 36.01 -1.96
CA ARG A 90 -24.77 35.04 -0.97
C ARG A 90 -26.11 34.44 -1.40
N PHE A 91 -26.07 33.21 -1.93
CA PHE A 91 -27.27 32.47 -2.33
C PHE A 91 -28.08 31.99 -1.11
N LYS A 92 -29.23 32.63 -0.87
CA LYS A 92 -30.20 32.19 0.13
C LYS A 92 -31.16 31.18 -0.52
N PHE A 93 -31.07 29.91 -0.12
CA PHE A 93 -31.99 28.86 -0.58
C PHE A 93 -33.16 28.70 0.40
N GLU A 94 -34.38 28.84 -0.10
CA GLU A 94 -35.62 28.54 0.61
C GLU A 94 -36.37 27.45 -0.16
N ILE A 95 -36.51 26.26 0.43
CA ILE A 95 -37.22 25.14 -0.19
C ILE A 95 -38.67 25.16 0.29
N LYS A 96 -39.59 25.59 -0.59
CA LYS A 96 -41.03 25.41 -0.37
C LYS A 96 -41.41 23.96 -0.73
N PRO A 97 -42.17 23.25 0.12
CA PRO A 97 -42.61 21.89 -0.19
C PRO A 97 -43.56 21.90 -1.39
N ALA A 98 -43.44 20.90 -2.25
CA ALA A 98 -44.34 20.73 -3.38
C ALA A 98 -45.74 20.37 -2.89
N ASN A 99 -46.74 21.12 -3.36
CA ASN A 99 -48.14 20.90 -3.01
C ASN A 99 -48.68 19.69 -3.80
N LEU A 100 -48.65 18.49 -3.21
CA LEU A 100 -49.25 17.31 -3.82
C LEU A 100 -50.78 17.38 -3.68
N THR A 101 -51.43 17.70 -4.80
CA THR A 101 -52.87 17.53 -4.98
C THR A 101 -53.27 16.05 -4.80
N ASN A 102 -54.29 15.82 -3.97
CA ASN A 102 -55.04 14.58 -3.72
C ASN A 102 -54.76 13.38 -4.65
N GLY A 103 -54.27 12.26 -4.10
CA GLY A 103 -54.13 11.00 -4.86
C GLY A 103 -53.30 9.90 -4.19
N GLY A 104 -53.53 9.58 -2.91
CA GLY A 104 -52.94 8.38 -2.31
C GLY A 104 -53.63 7.10 -2.82
N PRO A 105 -52.90 5.99 -3.07
CA PRO A 105 -53.51 4.74 -3.54
C PRO A 105 -54.44 4.14 -2.48
N SER A 106 -55.61 3.66 -2.93
CA SER A 106 -56.66 3.14 -2.05
C SER A 106 -56.31 1.75 -1.51
N VAL A 107 -56.83 1.43 -0.31
CA VAL A 107 -56.69 0.12 0.38
C VAL A 107 -57.07 -1.08 -0.50
N ALA A 108 -57.90 -0.87 -1.53
CA ALA A 108 -58.26 -1.88 -2.51
C ALA A 108 -57.08 -2.42 -3.36
N GLU A 109 -56.03 -1.63 -3.62
CA GLU A 109 -54.83 -2.12 -4.33
C GLU A 109 -53.98 -3.04 -3.46
N LEU A 110 -53.88 -2.76 -2.16
CA LEU A 110 -53.10 -3.57 -1.22
C LEU A 110 -53.70 -4.97 -1.00
N GLN A 111 -55.03 -5.13 -1.09
CA GLN A 111 -55.66 -6.45 -0.96
C GLN A 111 -55.53 -7.33 -2.22
N LYS A 112 -55.25 -6.75 -3.39
CA LYS A 112 -55.15 -7.51 -4.65
C LYS A 112 -53.86 -8.33 -4.74
N THR A 113 -52.81 -7.90 -4.03
CA THR A 113 -51.48 -8.56 -4.01
C THR A 113 -51.39 -9.69 -2.97
N VAL A 114 -52.29 -9.75 -1.99
CA VAL A 114 -52.23 -10.73 -0.87
C VAL A 114 -52.79 -12.11 -1.25
N LYS A 115 -53.53 -12.24 -2.36
CA LYS A 115 -54.08 -13.53 -2.84
C LYS A 115 -53.17 -14.33 -3.79
N GLY A 116 -51.94 -13.86 -4.04
CA GLY A 116 -50.99 -14.51 -4.97
C GLY A 116 -50.00 -15.50 -4.35
N LEU A 117 -49.94 -15.63 -3.03
CA LEU A 117 -48.97 -16.48 -2.34
C LEU A 117 -49.52 -17.88 -2.03
N SER A 118 -49.45 -18.80 -3.01
CA SER A 118 -49.62 -20.22 -2.74
C SER A 118 -48.31 -20.83 -2.23
N ILE A 119 -48.39 -21.54 -1.10
CA ILE A 119 -47.24 -22.17 -0.44
C ILE A 119 -47.30 -23.67 -0.75
N SER A 120 -46.37 -24.16 -1.56
CA SER A 120 -46.23 -25.61 -1.81
C SER A 120 -45.60 -26.30 -0.60
N PRO A 121 -46.14 -27.43 -0.10
CA PRO A 121 -45.60 -28.12 1.06
C PRO A 121 -44.28 -28.84 0.72
N SER A 122 -43.35 -28.81 1.67
CA SER A 122 -42.03 -29.42 1.57
C SER A 122 -42.04 -30.92 1.87
N LEU A 123 -41.38 -31.72 1.04
CA LEU A 123 -41.13 -33.13 1.29
C LEU A 123 -40.09 -33.32 2.39
N GLN A 124 -40.41 -34.15 3.38
CA GLN A 124 -39.47 -34.61 4.40
C GLN A 124 -38.70 -35.83 3.87
N GLN A 125 -37.36 -35.76 3.86
CA GLN A 125 -36.51 -36.93 3.67
C GLN A 125 -35.66 -37.12 4.94
N GLY A 126 -35.90 -38.20 5.67
CA GLY A 126 -35.25 -38.46 6.96
C GLY A 126 -33.77 -38.82 6.84
N VAL A 127 -32.97 -38.35 7.80
CA VAL A 127 -31.57 -38.76 7.98
C VAL A 127 -31.55 -40.19 8.54
N ARG A 128 -30.86 -41.10 7.85
CA ARG A 128 -30.63 -42.48 8.33
C ARG A 128 -29.16 -42.67 8.66
N MET A 129 -28.84 -42.59 9.95
CA MET A 129 -27.51 -42.92 10.48
C MET A 129 -27.29 -44.43 10.43
N TYR A 130 -26.08 -44.87 10.05
CA TYR A 130 -25.60 -46.22 10.32
C TYR A 130 -24.17 -46.16 10.89
N ASN A 131 -24.00 -46.70 12.09
CA ASN A 131 -22.69 -47.09 12.61
C ASN A 131 -22.23 -48.37 11.92
N GLY A 132 -20.92 -48.51 11.71
CA GLY A 132 -20.29 -49.73 11.19
C GLY A 132 -18.78 -49.67 11.31
N SER A 133 -18.24 -50.27 12.37
CA SER A 133 -16.80 -50.34 12.65
C SER A 133 -16.10 -51.48 11.89
N SER A 134 -14.77 -51.59 12.06
CA SER A 134 -13.84 -52.66 11.56
C SER A 134 -13.41 -52.54 10.08
N SER A 135 -12.20 -52.95 9.67
CA SER A 135 -10.92 -53.21 10.40
C SER A 135 -9.74 -53.31 9.41
N LEU A 136 -8.52 -53.25 9.94
CA LEU A 136 -7.22 -53.34 9.24
C LEU A 136 -7.10 -54.50 8.22
N SER A 137 -6.38 -54.25 7.13
CA SER A 137 -5.36 -55.18 6.61
C SER A 137 -4.24 -54.43 5.86
N LYS A 138 -3.04 -55.04 5.79
CA LYS A 138 -1.77 -54.43 5.35
C LYS A 138 -1.37 -54.87 3.92
N SER A 139 -0.27 -54.26 3.44
CA SER A 139 0.77 -54.78 2.51
C SER A 139 0.72 -54.15 1.09
N ILE A 140 1.70 -53.37 0.63
CA ILE A 140 3.14 -53.58 0.28
C ILE A 140 3.32 -53.63 -1.26
N SER A 141 4.11 -52.67 -1.81
CA SER A 141 4.98 -52.72 -3.02
C SER A 141 4.45 -53.22 -4.39
N SER A 142 4.93 -52.82 -5.58
CA SER A 142 5.94 -51.83 -6.03
C SER A 142 5.94 -51.69 -7.58
N ASN A 143 6.42 -50.55 -8.10
CA ASN A 143 7.09 -50.32 -9.41
C ASN A 143 6.43 -50.66 -10.78
N SER A 144 5.97 -49.59 -11.46
CA SER A 144 6.42 -49.08 -12.79
C SER A 144 6.48 -49.94 -14.08
N ILE A 145 5.80 -49.48 -15.16
CA ILE A 145 6.34 -48.99 -16.48
C ILE A 145 5.17 -48.87 -17.52
N MET A 146 5.39 -48.10 -18.60
CA MET A 146 4.41 -47.63 -19.62
C MET A 146 3.77 -48.73 -20.49
N ASP A 147 2.56 -48.46 -21.03
CA ASP A 147 2.34 -48.35 -22.49
C ASP A 147 0.98 -47.69 -22.89
N THR A 148 0.86 -47.25 -24.15
CA THR A 148 -0.33 -46.64 -24.84
C THR A 148 -0.30 -47.05 -26.33
N PRO A 149 -1.32 -46.86 -27.21
CA PRO A 149 -2.66 -46.19 -27.14
C PRO A 149 -3.79 -47.17 -27.67
N PRO A 150 -4.89 -46.83 -28.40
CA PRO A 150 -5.61 -45.58 -28.71
C PRO A 150 -7.15 -45.65 -28.34
N PRO A 151 -8.05 -44.72 -28.78
CA PRO A 151 -9.24 -44.34 -27.98
C PRO A 151 -10.61 -44.90 -28.43
N MET A 152 -11.59 -44.87 -27.52
CA MET A 152 -13.02 -44.97 -27.84
C MET A 152 -13.79 -43.66 -27.59
N SER A 153 -14.78 -43.40 -28.44
CA SER A 153 -15.63 -42.21 -28.53
C SER A 153 -16.98 -42.40 -27.78
N ILE A 154 -17.94 -41.45 -27.95
CA ILE A 154 -19.37 -41.40 -27.49
C ILE A 154 -19.61 -40.39 -26.31
N PRO A 155 -20.64 -39.50 -26.35
CA PRO A 155 -20.87 -38.43 -27.33
C PRO A 155 -21.17 -37.05 -26.67
N ARG A 156 -21.38 -36.01 -27.49
CA ARG A 156 -21.67 -34.61 -27.07
C ARG A 156 -23.18 -34.27 -27.23
N PRO A 157 -23.85 -33.60 -26.26
CA PRO A 157 -25.23 -33.15 -26.43
C PRO A 157 -25.34 -31.88 -27.33
N PRO A 158 -26.48 -31.66 -28.01
CA PRO A 158 -26.56 -30.73 -29.14
C PRO A 158 -26.85 -29.26 -28.76
N THR A 159 -26.29 -28.35 -29.55
CA THR A 159 -26.63 -26.93 -29.62
C THR A 159 -28.00 -26.69 -30.28
N LYS A 160 -28.86 -25.86 -29.68
CA LYS A 160 -30.02 -25.26 -30.36
C LYS A 160 -29.73 -23.82 -30.81
N ARG A 161 -30.40 -23.40 -31.89
CA ARG A 161 -30.16 -22.15 -32.64
C ARG A 161 -31.44 -21.27 -32.64
N SER A 162 -31.23 -19.96 -32.49
CA SER A 162 -32.05 -18.80 -32.93
C SER A 162 -33.57 -18.71 -32.64
N LEU A 163 -33.94 -17.65 -31.90
CA LEU A 163 -35.00 -16.65 -32.18
C LEU A 163 -34.35 -15.30 -31.73
N MET A 164 -34.17 -14.22 -32.51
CA MET A 164 -35.13 -13.32 -33.20
C MET A 164 -36.24 -12.84 -32.25
N SER A 165 -36.48 -11.56 -31.91
CA SER A 165 -35.95 -10.21 -32.27
C SER A 165 -36.39 -9.24 -31.12
N PRO A 166 -36.36 -7.88 -31.17
CA PRO A 166 -35.76 -6.93 -32.12
C PRO A 166 -34.89 -5.83 -31.46
N SER A 167 -34.26 -5.00 -32.30
CA SER A 167 -33.54 -3.77 -31.94
C SER A 167 -34.46 -2.57 -31.69
N ILE A 168 -34.11 -1.71 -30.73
CA ILE A 168 -34.58 -0.31 -30.64
C ILE A 168 -33.34 0.59 -30.58
N SER A 169 -33.35 1.66 -31.37
CA SER A 169 -32.27 2.64 -31.54
C SER A 169 -32.69 4.05 -31.07
N HIS A 170 -31.77 5.02 -31.20
CA HIS A 170 -31.89 6.49 -30.99
C HIS A 170 -31.52 7.00 -29.57
N PRO A 171 -31.09 8.28 -29.41
CA PRO A 171 -29.80 8.74 -29.92
C PRO A 171 -28.99 9.63 -28.92
N ASN A 172 -27.77 9.98 -29.35
CA ASN A 172 -26.86 11.06 -28.90
C ASN A 172 -27.37 12.10 -27.87
N ASN A 173 -26.55 12.41 -26.86
CA ASN A 173 -25.85 13.72 -26.87
C ASN A 173 -24.54 13.71 -26.06
N ILE A 174 -23.60 14.58 -26.45
CA ILE A 174 -22.30 14.80 -25.80
C ILE A 174 -22.39 16.04 -24.91
N THR A 175 -21.89 15.97 -23.68
CA THR A 175 -21.39 17.16 -22.97
C THR A 175 -20.04 16.87 -22.30
N ARG A 176 -19.19 17.90 -22.31
CA ARG A 176 -17.74 17.88 -22.11
C ARG A 176 -17.39 18.63 -20.83
N CYS A 177 -16.58 18.03 -19.93
CA CYS A 177 -15.40 18.65 -19.27
C CYS A 177 -14.96 17.93 -17.97
N LYS A 178 -13.73 17.41 -18.01
CA LYS A 178 -12.63 17.52 -17.03
C LYS A 178 -12.97 17.84 -15.56
N SER A 179 -12.58 16.94 -14.66
CA SER A 179 -11.88 17.27 -13.41
C SER A 179 -11.03 16.08 -12.96
N TYR A 180 -9.90 16.36 -12.32
CA TYR A 180 -8.84 15.40 -12.01
C TYR A 180 -8.75 15.19 -10.50
N GLY A 181 -8.33 14.00 -10.06
CA GLY A 181 -7.91 13.76 -8.67
C GLY A 181 -9.02 13.32 -7.71
N SER A 182 -9.38 12.04 -7.75
CA SER A 182 -9.94 11.35 -6.58
C SER A 182 -9.58 9.86 -6.62
N LEU A 183 -8.47 9.51 -5.97
CA LEU A 183 -8.10 8.12 -5.68
C LEU A 183 -8.91 7.62 -4.48
N SER A 184 -10.24 7.57 -4.59
CA SER A 184 -11.05 6.79 -3.66
C SER A 184 -10.85 5.31 -3.96
N SER A 185 -9.82 4.72 -3.35
CA SER A 185 -9.70 3.26 -3.25
C SER A 185 -10.56 2.76 -2.10
N ASP A 186 -11.89 2.93 -2.24
CA ASP A 186 -12.86 2.22 -1.42
C ASP A 186 -12.59 0.72 -1.48
N LEU A 187 -12.78 0.03 -0.34
CA LEU A 187 -12.66 -1.42 -0.24
C LEU A 187 -13.84 -2.10 -0.97
N ARG A 188 -13.85 -2.04 -2.30
CA ARG A 188 -14.81 -2.72 -3.16
C ARG A 188 -14.58 -4.23 -3.11
N MET A 189 -15.22 -4.88 -2.15
CA MET A 189 -15.46 -6.32 -2.15
C MET A 189 -16.36 -6.66 -3.35
N THR A 190 -15.99 -7.67 -4.13
CA THR A 190 -16.79 -8.10 -5.29
C THR A 190 -18.10 -8.78 -4.84
N PRO A 191 -19.23 -8.53 -5.52
CA PRO A 191 -20.48 -9.18 -5.18
C PRO A 191 -20.53 -10.61 -5.74
N VAL A 192 -21.00 -11.56 -4.93
CA VAL A 192 -21.50 -12.84 -5.43
C VAL A 192 -22.94 -12.64 -5.85
N SER A 193 -23.19 -12.62 -7.16
CA SER A 193 -24.53 -12.48 -7.74
C SER A 193 -25.27 -13.82 -7.66
N VAL A 194 -26.31 -13.94 -6.81
CA VAL A 194 -27.72 -13.69 -7.21
C VAL A 194 -28.69 -13.87 -6.02
N ASN A 195 -29.67 -12.98 -5.93
CA ASN A 195 -30.98 -13.14 -5.30
C ASN A 195 -31.07 -13.67 -3.84
N SER A 196 -30.81 -12.79 -2.87
CA SER A 196 -31.70 -12.68 -1.70
C SER A 196 -31.68 -11.28 -1.11
N SER A 197 -32.86 -10.64 -0.98
CA SER A 197 -32.98 -9.34 -0.33
C SER A 197 -32.79 -9.50 1.18
N ARG A 198 -31.59 -9.18 1.66
CA ARG A 198 -31.30 -8.88 3.06
C ARG A 198 -30.43 -7.64 3.09
N GLY A 199 -30.86 -6.63 3.86
CA GLY A 199 -30.13 -5.38 4.04
C GLY A 199 -28.77 -5.57 4.71
N PRO A 200 -28.09 -4.48 5.16
CA PRO A 200 -26.82 -4.60 5.86
C PRO A 200 -26.98 -5.58 7.01
N SER A 201 -26.24 -6.69 6.96
CA SER A 201 -26.39 -7.77 7.95
C SER A 201 -26.17 -7.17 9.33
N PRO A 202 -27.14 -7.26 10.26
CA PRO A 202 -26.89 -6.90 11.64
C PRO A 202 -25.68 -7.68 12.13
N LEU A 203 -24.96 -7.12 13.11
CA LEU A 203 -24.02 -7.93 13.88
C LEU A 203 -24.82 -8.98 14.64
N THR A 204 -24.99 -10.16 14.02
CA THR A 204 -25.52 -11.34 14.67
C THR A 204 -24.49 -11.77 15.71
N LEU A 205 -24.57 -11.17 16.89
CA LEU A 205 -23.84 -11.54 18.11
C LEU A 205 -24.35 -12.89 18.63
N GLY A 206 -24.22 -13.92 17.79
CA GLY A 206 -24.46 -15.30 18.15
C GLY A 206 -23.32 -15.80 19.01
N LEU A 207 -23.48 -15.69 20.34
CA LEU A 207 -22.71 -16.37 21.40
C LEU A 207 -21.19 -16.15 21.47
N THR A 208 -20.54 -15.57 20.45
CA THR A 208 -19.13 -15.14 20.53
C THR A 208 -19.07 -13.62 20.73
N ASN A 209 -18.75 -13.17 21.94
CA ASN A 209 -18.61 -11.74 22.33
C ASN A 209 -17.37 -11.04 21.70
N VAL A 210 -16.91 -11.51 20.54
CA VAL A 210 -15.66 -11.11 19.90
C VAL A 210 -15.94 -10.37 18.60
N ILE A 211 -15.57 -9.09 18.57
CA ILE A 211 -15.89 -8.17 17.47
C ILE A 211 -14.94 -8.42 16.28
N PRO A 212 -15.43 -8.72 15.08
CA PRO A 212 -14.59 -8.88 13.90
C PRO A 212 -14.12 -7.52 13.37
N ILE A 213 -12.82 -7.36 13.15
CA ILE A 213 -12.21 -6.19 12.50
C ILE A 213 -11.36 -6.62 11.31
N ALA A 214 -11.36 -5.84 10.23
CA ALA A 214 -10.44 -6.03 9.12
C ALA A 214 -9.34 -4.97 9.16
N VAL A 215 -8.10 -5.37 8.92
CA VAL A 215 -6.92 -4.49 8.98
C VAL A 215 -6.36 -4.32 7.57
N ALA A 216 -6.06 -3.08 7.18
CA ALA A 216 -5.44 -2.77 5.90
C ALA A 216 -4.13 -1.99 6.12
N ILE A 217 -3.06 -2.51 5.54
CA ILE A 217 -1.73 -1.89 5.50
C ILE A 217 -1.48 -1.53 4.02
N GLN A 218 -1.49 -0.24 3.72
CA GLN A 218 -1.37 0.29 2.37
C GLN A 218 -0.13 1.15 2.27
N GLU A 219 0.82 0.78 1.41
CA GLU A 219 2.08 1.51 1.20
C GLU A 219 2.23 2.00 -0.24
N CYS A 220 2.72 3.22 -0.40
CA CYS A 220 2.92 3.89 -1.67
C CYS A 220 4.39 4.28 -1.83
N ILE A 221 5.03 3.80 -2.89
CA ILE A 221 6.42 4.15 -3.23
C ILE A 221 6.46 5.22 -4.33
N SER A 222 7.16 6.32 -4.05
CA SER A 222 7.61 7.29 -5.05
C SER A 222 9.12 7.17 -5.22
N ALA A 223 9.61 7.19 -6.46
CA ALA A 223 11.02 7.08 -6.78
C ALA A 223 11.39 7.96 -7.98
N ARG A 224 12.63 8.45 -8.01
CA ARG A 224 13.19 9.24 -9.12
C ARG A 224 14.58 8.70 -9.42
N PHE A 225 14.72 7.95 -10.50
CA PHE A 225 15.98 7.42 -11.02
C PHE A 225 16.61 8.47 -11.93
N LYS A 226 17.95 8.54 -11.93
CA LYS A 226 18.73 9.41 -12.81
C LYS A 226 19.94 8.63 -13.31
N GLY A 227 19.85 8.14 -14.54
CA GLY A 227 20.84 7.22 -15.10
C GLY A 227 20.94 5.89 -14.35
N SER A 228 22.09 5.23 -14.50
CA SER A 228 22.39 3.91 -13.90
C SER A 228 22.93 3.98 -12.47
N ASP A 229 23.13 5.18 -11.92
CA ASP A 229 23.69 5.38 -10.58
C ASP A 229 22.62 5.18 -9.49
N GLU A 230 22.68 4.01 -8.82
CA GLU A 230 21.75 3.65 -7.74
C GLU A 230 21.73 4.65 -6.57
N SER A 231 22.82 5.41 -6.36
CA SER A 231 22.93 6.38 -5.26
C SER A 231 22.21 7.70 -5.54
N LYS A 232 22.06 8.07 -6.83
CA LYS A 232 21.30 9.24 -7.28
C LYS A 232 19.78 9.00 -7.22
N CYS A 233 19.34 7.75 -7.05
CA CYS A 233 17.93 7.42 -6.91
C CYS A 233 17.34 7.99 -5.61
N LYS A 234 16.42 8.95 -5.75
CA LYS A 234 15.66 9.50 -4.63
C LYS A 234 14.37 8.69 -4.45
N ILE A 235 14.11 8.22 -3.24
CA ILE A 235 12.98 7.37 -2.90
C ILE A 235 12.23 7.95 -1.69
N GLN A 236 10.90 7.83 -1.68
CA GLN A 236 10.05 8.08 -0.53
C GLN A 236 8.97 6.99 -0.49
N ILE A 237 8.84 6.30 0.66
CA ILE A 237 7.79 5.32 0.88
C ILE A 237 6.90 5.82 2.02
N ILE A 238 5.62 5.99 1.74
CA ILE A 238 4.60 6.42 2.70
C ILE A 238 3.59 5.29 2.87
N GLY A 239 3.31 4.91 4.11
CA GLY A 239 2.29 3.93 4.43
C GLY A 239 1.18 4.47 5.32
N SER A 240 0.06 3.76 5.32
CA SER A 240 -1.08 3.97 6.19
C SER A 240 -1.57 2.66 6.77
N LEU A 241 -1.97 2.70 8.04
CA LEU A 241 -2.69 1.62 8.72
C LEU A 241 -4.14 2.06 8.89
N LYS A 242 -5.07 1.23 8.41
CA LYS A 242 -6.51 1.43 8.56
C LYS A 242 -7.14 0.21 9.20
N ILE A 243 -8.14 0.42 10.05
CA ILE A 243 -8.97 -0.64 10.60
C ILE A 243 -10.41 -0.39 10.19
N ALA A 244 -11.01 -1.40 9.56
CA ALA A 244 -12.38 -1.41 9.12
C ALA A 244 -13.25 -2.12 10.17
N PHE A 245 -14.23 -1.38 10.70
CA PHE A 245 -15.19 -1.87 11.68
C PHE A 245 -16.55 -2.13 11.01
N PRO A 246 -17.28 -3.21 11.36
CA PRO A 246 -18.60 -3.50 10.83
C PRO A 246 -19.61 -2.44 11.28
N SER A 247 -20.57 -2.06 10.43
CA SER A 247 -21.45 -0.91 10.68
C SER A 247 -22.25 -0.96 12.00
N GLY A 248 -22.64 -2.17 12.45
CA GLY A 248 -23.32 -2.37 13.74
C GLY A 248 -22.48 -2.03 14.98
N ILE A 249 -21.17 -1.77 14.85
CA ILE A 249 -20.27 -1.48 15.96
C ILE A 249 -20.72 -0.29 16.82
N ILE A 250 -21.36 0.71 16.19
CA ILE A 250 -21.79 1.94 16.87
C ILE A 250 -22.89 1.62 17.89
N GLN A 251 -23.80 0.70 17.57
CA GLN A 251 -24.82 0.22 18.51
C GLN A 251 -24.20 -0.61 19.63
N VAL A 252 -23.19 -1.44 19.32
CA VAL A 252 -22.47 -2.24 20.33
C VAL A 252 -21.73 -1.34 21.34
N PHE A 253 -21.12 -0.25 20.88
CA PHE A 253 -20.47 0.72 21.77
C PHE A 253 -21.47 1.65 22.49
N ALA A 254 -22.60 2.01 21.86
CA ALA A 254 -23.64 2.80 22.53
C ALA A 254 -24.35 2.03 23.66
N ASN A 255 -24.53 0.72 23.48
CA ASN A 255 -25.24 -0.14 24.43
C ASN A 255 -24.32 -0.76 25.51
N ASN A 256 -23.02 -0.48 25.49
CA ASN A 256 -22.05 -1.02 26.43
C ASN A 256 -21.23 0.10 27.07
N THR A 257 -21.41 0.32 28.37
CA THR A 257 -20.72 1.36 29.15
C THR A 257 -19.24 1.07 29.38
N CYS A 258 -18.78 -0.16 29.15
CA CYS A 258 -17.39 -0.59 29.27
C CYS A 258 -17.03 -1.53 28.10
N PRO A 259 -16.89 -1.00 26.87
CA PRO A 259 -16.51 -1.82 25.73
C PRO A 259 -15.11 -2.39 25.93
N ALA A 260 -14.87 -3.61 25.44
CA ALA A 260 -13.56 -4.23 25.48
C ALA A 260 -12.52 -3.32 24.81
N LEU A 261 -11.35 -3.17 25.44
CA LEU A 261 -10.26 -2.37 24.90
C LEU A 261 -9.69 -3.02 23.64
N LEU A 262 -9.54 -2.22 22.58
CA LEU A 262 -8.83 -2.61 21.37
C LEU A 262 -7.36 -2.16 21.49
N SER A 263 -6.45 -3.13 21.58
CA SER A 263 -5.01 -2.89 21.69
C SER A 263 -4.26 -3.70 20.62
N PHE A 264 -3.14 -3.17 20.12
CA PHE A 264 -2.34 -3.84 19.10
C PHE A 264 -0.85 -3.46 19.18
N LYS A 265 0.02 -4.34 18.66
CA LYS A 265 1.45 -4.08 18.43
C LYS A 265 1.73 -4.01 16.92
N LEU A 266 2.65 -3.14 16.51
CA LEU A 266 3.26 -3.12 15.17
C LEU A 266 4.72 -3.56 15.27
N THR A 267 5.16 -4.49 14.41
CA THR A 267 6.55 -4.95 14.35
C THR A 267 7.44 -4.08 13.44
N ASN A 268 8.75 -4.33 13.45
CA ASN A 268 9.74 -3.70 12.57
C ASN A 268 9.74 -2.16 12.68
N SER A 269 9.57 -1.66 13.92
CA SER A 269 9.48 -0.22 14.24
C SER A 269 10.68 0.60 13.76
N SER A 270 11.86 -0.03 13.71
CA SER A 270 13.16 0.47 13.27
C SER A 270 13.18 0.90 11.79
N ARG A 271 12.20 0.46 11.01
CA ARG A 271 12.00 0.83 9.60
C ARG A 271 11.31 2.18 9.44
N PHE A 272 10.64 2.69 10.47
CA PHE A 272 9.95 3.99 10.40
C PHE A 272 10.94 5.16 10.60
N GLU A 273 10.96 6.08 9.65
CA GLU A 273 11.64 7.38 9.79
C GLU A 273 10.72 8.39 10.48
N ARG A 274 9.42 8.34 10.19
CA ARG A 274 8.40 9.18 10.83
C ARG A 274 7.11 8.38 11.02
N LEU A 275 6.47 8.56 12.17
CA LEU A 275 5.20 7.94 12.53
C LEU A 275 4.24 9.03 13.00
N ILE A 276 3.01 9.01 12.49
CA ILE A 276 1.97 10.00 12.76
C ILE A 276 0.69 9.23 13.17
N PRO A 277 0.52 8.94 14.47
CA PRO A 277 -0.72 8.35 14.97
C PRO A 277 -1.85 9.37 15.03
N ASN A 278 -3.08 8.91 14.79
CA ASN A 278 -4.28 9.70 14.97
C ASN A 278 -4.63 9.79 16.47
N LYS A 279 -4.11 10.84 17.11
CA LYS A 279 -4.17 11.05 18.57
C LYS A 279 -5.59 11.08 19.15
N ASP A 280 -6.60 11.36 18.34
CA ASP A 280 -8.01 11.34 18.77
C ASP A 280 -8.48 9.92 19.08
N ILE A 281 -7.97 8.91 18.36
CA ILE A 281 -8.44 7.52 18.41
C ILE A 281 -7.41 6.52 18.95
N VAL A 282 -6.10 6.83 18.94
CA VAL A 282 -5.05 5.97 19.49
C VAL A 282 -4.12 6.70 20.45
N MET A 283 -3.79 6.00 21.54
CA MET A 283 -2.74 6.34 22.48
C MET A 283 -1.56 5.40 22.23
N GLN A 284 -0.35 5.95 22.16
CA GLN A 284 0.87 5.17 21.94
C GLN A 284 1.55 4.88 23.28
N ASN A 285 1.79 3.60 23.56
CA ASN A 285 2.46 3.15 24.78
C ASN A 285 3.98 3.26 24.65
N LYS A 286 4.68 3.17 25.78
CA LYS A 286 6.16 3.12 25.82
C LYS A 286 6.62 1.78 25.22
N ASN A 287 7.52 1.83 24.24
CA ASN A 287 8.14 0.64 23.62
C ASN A 287 9.25 0.06 24.52
N ILE A 288 8.93 -0.23 25.78
CA ILE A 288 9.87 -0.77 26.78
C ILE A 288 9.23 -2.01 27.38
N GLU A 289 9.81 -3.17 27.11
CA GLU A 289 9.38 -4.46 27.65
C GLU A 289 10.59 -5.02 28.43
N ASN A 290 10.42 -5.26 29.73
CA ASN A 290 11.51 -5.67 30.65
C ASN A 290 12.76 -4.75 30.66
N GLY A 291 12.56 -3.43 30.50
CA GLY A 291 13.64 -2.44 30.45
C GLY A 291 14.38 -2.37 29.11
N ILE A 292 14.09 -3.27 28.17
CA ILE A 292 14.70 -3.30 26.83
C ILE A 292 13.76 -2.60 25.85
N LYS A 293 14.33 -1.75 24.97
CA LYS A 293 13.56 -1.14 23.88
C LYS A 293 13.24 -2.20 22.83
N THR A 294 11.97 -2.51 22.65
CA THR A 294 11.51 -3.48 21.64
C THR A 294 11.52 -2.87 20.24
N ASP A 295 11.70 -3.70 19.21
CA ASP A 295 11.48 -3.28 17.81
C ASP A 295 9.98 -3.29 17.44
N THR A 296 9.13 -2.84 18.36
CA THR A 296 7.68 -2.82 18.23
C THR A 296 7.09 -1.52 18.75
N TYR A 297 6.05 -1.00 18.10
CA TYR A 297 5.18 0.04 18.68
C TYR A 297 3.93 -0.60 19.26
N SER A 298 3.56 -0.23 20.49
CA SER A 298 2.32 -0.69 21.13
C SER A 298 1.29 0.43 21.22
N PHE A 299 0.02 0.14 20.94
CA PHE A 299 -1.07 1.11 20.90
C PHE A 299 -2.32 0.59 21.59
N ASP A 300 -2.98 1.48 22.33
CA ASP A 300 -4.32 1.29 22.87
C ASP A 300 -5.28 2.28 22.20
N MET A 301 -6.48 1.82 21.85
CA MET A 301 -7.52 2.69 21.30
C MET A 301 -8.16 3.54 22.39
N ASN A 302 -8.27 4.85 22.14
CA ASN A 302 -9.18 5.70 22.88
C ASN A 302 -10.62 5.34 22.47
N MET A 303 -11.27 4.44 23.22
CA MET A 303 -12.60 3.92 22.86
C MET A 303 -13.68 5.02 22.75
N VAL A 304 -13.56 6.11 23.51
CA VAL A 304 -14.47 7.27 23.42
C VAL A 304 -14.24 8.02 22.11
N GLY A 305 -12.98 8.35 21.81
CA GLY A 305 -12.59 9.02 20.56
C GLY A 305 -12.93 8.18 19.32
N LEU A 306 -12.66 6.87 19.37
CA LEU A 306 -13.00 5.91 18.33
C LEU A 306 -14.52 5.84 18.10
N THR A 307 -15.33 5.79 19.15
CA THR A 307 -16.81 5.78 19.03
C THR A 307 -17.32 7.06 18.36
N ASN A 308 -16.79 8.22 18.74
CA ASN A 308 -17.13 9.50 18.14
C ASN A 308 -16.67 9.59 16.67
N HIS A 309 -15.50 9.05 16.34
CA HIS A 309 -14.98 9.00 14.97
C HIS A 309 -15.84 8.08 14.07
N LEU A 310 -16.19 6.88 14.56
CA LEU A 310 -17.07 5.95 13.85
C LEU A 310 -18.47 6.53 13.63
N ARG A 311 -19.02 7.28 14.60
CA ARG A 311 -20.28 8.00 14.44
C ARG A 311 -20.21 9.01 13.29
N LYS A 312 -19.18 9.86 13.25
CA LYS A 312 -18.94 10.81 12.13
C LYS A 312 -18.82 10.10 10.77
N LEU A 313 -18.13 8.96 10.71
CA LEU A 313 -18.04 8.15 9.48
C LEU A 313 -19.40 7.58 9.06
N SER A 314 -20.26 7.22 10.02
CA SER A 314 -21.62 6.74 9.73
C SER A 314 -22.55 7.85 9.25
N GLU A 315 -22.42 9.08 9.76
CA GLU A 315 -23.16 10.25 9.28
C GLU A 315 -22.76 10.60 7.84
N GLN A 316 -21.46 10.52 7.52
CA GLN A 316 -20.92 10.75 6.18
C GLN A 316 -21.25 9.61 5.19
N SER A 317 -21.44 8.38 5.67
CA SER A 317 -21.68 7.20 4.82
C SER A 317 -22.69 6.20 5.41
N PRO A 318 -23.98 6.58 5.59
CA PRO A 318 -24.95 5.78 6.36
C PRO A 318 -25.18 4.36 5.83
N ASN A 319 -25.06 4.19 4.51
CA ASN A 319 -25.26 2.90 3.83
C ASN A 319 -23.99 2.03 3.80
N SER A 320 -22.88 2.46 4.39
CA SER A 320 -21.65 1.65 4.39
C SER A 320 -21.78 0.42 5.28
N ARG A 321 -21.32 -0.73 4.78
CA ARG A 321 -21.21 -1.97 5.56
C ARG A 321 -20.05 -1.93 6.55
N TYR A 322 -19.02 -1.12 6.27
CA TYR A 322 -17.81 -1.01 7.07
C TYR A 322 -17.34 0.45 7.18
N PHE A 323 -16.93 0.88 8.37
CA PHE A 323 -16.33 2.19 8.60
C PHE A 323 -14.82 2.05 8.71
N ASN A 324 -14.09 2.72 7.81
CA ASN A 324 -12.63 2.62 7.70
C ASN A 324 -11.97 3.74 8.54
N ALA A 325 -11.55 3.43 9.76
CA ALA A 325 -10.80 4.37 10.58
C ALA A 325 -9.32 4.39 10.15
N GLU A 326 -8.78 5.57 9.85
CA GLU A 326 -7.36 5.76 9.57
C GLU A 326 -6.61 5.96 10.89
N ILE A 327 -5.82 4.95 11.27
CA ILE A 327 -5.22 4.82 12.60
C ILE A 327 -3.90 5.58 12.68
N LEU A 328 -3.05 5.41 11.66
CA LEU A 328 -1.76 6.09 11.59
C LEU A 328 -1.22 6.14 10.16
N LYS A 329 -0.35 7.12 9.93
CA LYS A 329 0.50 7.23 8.72
C LYS A 329 1.97 7.11 9.12
N TYR A 330 2.80 6.60 8.23
CA TYR A 330 4.24 6.49 8.44
C TYR A 330 5.03 6.74 7.17
N GLN A 331 6.29 7.13 7.34
CA GLN A 331 7.31 7.19 6.29
C GLN A 331 8.42 6.21 6.64
N LEU A 332 8.89 5.44 5.65
CA LEU A 332 9.97 4.48 5.86
C LEU A 332 11.35 5.09 5.62
N LYS A 333 12.32 4.64 6.41
CA LYS A 333 13.74 4.92 6.23
C LYS A 333 14.28 4.10 5.06
N ALA A 334 14.22 4.66 3.85
CA ALA A 334 14.70 4.05 2.61
C ALA A 334 15.60 5.03 1.84
N ARG A 335 16.69 4.55 1.21
CA ARG A 335 17.62 5.36 0.42
C ARG A 335 18.22 4.55 -0.73
N GLY A 336 18.26 5.13 -1.93
CA GLY A 336 18.84 4.51 -3.12
C GLY A 336 17.95 3.46 -3.79
N ALA A 337 18.37 3.02 -4.99
CA ALA A 337 17.58 2.15 -5.86
C ALA A 337 17.39 0.71 -5.35
N THR A 338 18.11 0.28 -4.31
CA THR A 338 18.00 -1.07 -3.73
C THR A 338 16.69 -1.30 -2.96
N PHE A 339 16.01 -0.23 -2.55
CA PHE A 339 14.69 -0.26 -1.91
C PHE A 339 13.53 -0.19 -2.92
N CYS A 340 13.82 -0.04 -4.22
CA CYS A 340 12.83 0.00 -5.28
C CYS A 340 12.54 -1.43 -5.78
N PRO A 341 11.26 -1.87 -5.90
CA PRO A 341 10.91 -3.22 -6.36
C PRO A 341 11.06 -3.41 -7.88
N LEU A 342 11.18 -2.30 -8.62
CA LEU A 342 11.39 -2.27 -10.06
C LEU A 342 12.41 -1.18 -10.37
N GLN A 343 13.68 -1.53 -10.48
CA GLN A 343 14.73 -0.59 -10.89
C GLN A 343 14.54 -0.28 -12.37
N VAL A 344 14.66 0.99 -12.77
CA VAL A 344 14.41 1.45 -14.15
C VAL A 344 15.48 2.46 -14.56
N VAL A 345 16.00 2.33 -15.78
CA VAL A 345 16.95 3.27 -16.39
C VAL A 345 16.51 3.60 -17.81
N SER A 346 16.44 4.89 -18.15
CA SER A 346 16.04 5.38 -19.46
C SER A 346 17.21 6.06 -20.19
N HIS A 347 17.38 5.71 -21.45
CA HIS A 347 18.41 6.25 -22.35
C HIS A 347 17.74 6.83 -23.59
N TRP A 348 18.15 8.03 -23.98
CA TRP A 348 17.59 8.75 -25.12
C TRP A 348 18.68 9.06 -26.15
N LYS A 349 18.31 9.02 -27.44
CA LYS A 349 19.13 9.50 -28.55
C LYS A 349 18.25 10.39 -29.43
N CYS A 350 18.39 11.70 -29.32
CA CYS A 350 17.57 12.67 -30.04
C CYS A 350 18.35 13.24 -31.23
N GLU A 351 17.92 12.94 -32.44
CA GLU A 351 18.46 13.46 -33.70
C GLU A 351 17.43 14.41 -34.35
N PRO A 352 17.80 15.27 -35.32
CA PRO A 352 16.87 16.23 -35.92
C PRO A 352 15.62 15.61 -36.58
N SER A 353 15.72 14.39 -37.09
CA SER A 353 14.63 13.68 -37.78
C SER A 353 14.17 12.38 -37.10
N THR A 354 14.94 11.85 -36.14
CA THR A 354 14.54 10.63 -35.41
C THR A 354 14.90 10.68 -33.93
N THR A 355 14.04 10.12 -33.09
CA THR A 355 14.25 10.04 -31.64
C THR A 355 14.22 8.57 -31.21
N GLY A 356 15.29 8.11 -30.59
CA GLY A 356 15.43 6.77 -30.01
C GLY A 356 15.26 6.80 -28.49
N LEU A 357 14.52 5.83 -27.95
CA LEU A 357 14.35 5.58 -26.53
C LEU A 357 14.64 4.11 -26.21
N LYS A 358 15.43 3.87 -25.16
CA LYS A 358 15.63 2.54 -24.55
C LYS A 358 15.38 2.64 -23.05
N VAL A 359 14.48 1.80 -22.53
CA VAL A 359 14.17 1.70 -21.10
C VAL A 359 14.52 0.29 -20.64
N ASP A 360 15.54 0.16 -19.79
CA ASP A 360 15.88 -1.12 -19.17
C ASP A 360 15.27 -1.18 -17.78
N TYR A 361 14.74 -2.34 -17.40
CA TYR A 361 14.15 -2.55 -16.08
C TYR A 361 14.58 -3.87 -15.44
N LYS A 362 14.52 -3.90 -14.11
CA LYS A 362 14.89 -5.04 -13.28
C LYS A 362 13.98 -5.15 -12.06
N TYR A 363 13.24 -6.25 -11.96
CA TYR A 363 12.52 -6.64 -10.76
C TYR A 363 13.49 -6.95 -9.61
N ASN A 364 13.15 -6.47 -8.42
CA ASN A 364 13.96 -6.57 -7.21
C ASN A 364 13.11 -7.11 -6.06
N ALA A 365 13.09 -8.43 -5.93
CA ALA A 365 12.36 -9.14 -4.87
C ALA A 365 12.78 -8.70 -3.46
N CYS A 366 14.04 -8.29 -3.25
CA CYS A 366 14.58 -7.91 -1.94
C CYS A 366 14.03 -6.58 -1.40
N ALA A 367 13.35 -5.78 -2.24
CA ALA A 367 12.63 -4.58 -1.79
C ALA A 367 11.28 -4.91 -1.13
N LEU A 368 10.83 -6.17 -1.20
CA LEU A 368 9.54 -6.65 -0.69
C LEU A 368 9.76 -7.58 0.50
N SER A 369 8.90 -7.47 1.51
CA SER A 369 8.92 -8.35 2.69
C SER A 369 8.44 -9.77 2.41
N SER A 370 7.52 -9.92 1.45
CA SER A 370 7.14 -11.18 0.84
C SER A 370 7.33 -11.06 -0.67
N ILE A 371 8.01 -12.03 -1.28
CA ILE A 371 8.24 -12.06 -2.73
C ILE A 371 6.87 -12.20 -3.40
N GLN A 372 6.45 -11.16 -4.11
CA GLN A 372 5.17 -11.11 -4.81
C GLN A 372 5.33 -10.38 -6.15
N PRO A 373 4.64 -10.83 -7.20
CA PRO A 373 4.65 -10.14 -8.49
C PRO A 373 4.15 -8.70 -8.41
N LEU A 374 4.74 -7.83 -9.23
CA LEU A 374 4.20 -6.51 -9.52
C LEU A 374 3.16 -6.64 -10.63
N LYS A 375 1.95 -6.15 -10.40
CA LYS A 375 0.82 -6.28 -11.32
C LYS A 375 0.42 -4.95 -11.96
N ASN A 376 -0.20 -5.05 -13.13
CA ASN A 376 -0.64 -3.93 -13.98
C ASN A 376 0.51 -2.93 -14.24
N VAL A 377 1.70 -3.44 -14.53
CA VAL A 377 2.88 -2.61 -14.73
C VAL A 377 2.75 -1.84 -16.03
N THR A 378 2.69 -0.51 -15.94
CA THR A 378 2.60 0.40 -17.07
C THR A 378 3.82 1.30 -17.09
N PHE A 379 4.51 1.36 -18.24
CA PHE A 379 5.52 2.37 -18.54
C PHE A 379 4.90 3.36 -19.52
N SER A 380 4.97 4.66 -19.26
CA SER A 380 4.55 5.69 -20.22
C SER A 380 5.50 6.87 -20.26
N VAL A 381 5.57 7.53 -21.42
CA VAL A 381 6.37 8.75 -21.58
C VAL A 381 5.84 9.61 -22.72
N ASN A 382 5.87 10.93 -22.53
CA ASN A 382 5.56 11.89 -23.58
C ASN A 382 6.76 12.07 -24.52
N VAL A 383 6.49 12.24 -25.82
CA VAL A 383 7.50 12.47 -26.86
C VAL A 383 7.09 13.69 -27.68
N ASP A 384 7.95 14.70 -27.73
CA ASP A 384 7.80 15.94 -28.49
C ASP A 384 8.43 15.85 -29.90
N GLY A 385 8.45 16.96 -30.63
CA GLY A 385 9.01 17.04 -31.99
C GLY A 385 8.08 16.57 -33.12
N GLY A 386 6.77 16.42 -32.87
CA GLY A 386 5.80 16.10 -33.93
C GLY A 386 5.99 14.69 -34.52
N VAL A 387 5.86 13.68 -33.66
CA VAL A 387 5.95 12.25 -34.05
C VAL A 387 4.97 11.94 -35.20
N LYS A 388 5.52 11.50 -36.34
CA LYS A 388 4.77 11.03 -37.52
C LYS A 388 4.54 9.52 -37.50
N SER A 389 5.58 8.78 -37.15
CA SER A 389 5.61 7.32 -37.13
C SER A 389 6.47 6.82 -35.99
N HIS A 390 6.21 5.60 -35.53
CA HIS A 390 6.96 4.97 -34.46
C HIS A 390 7.10 3.46 -34.68
N LYS A 391 8.24 2.92 -34.25
CA LYS A 391 8.52 1.48 -34.21
C LYS A 391 8.93 1.10 -32.80
N THR A 392 8.25 0.12 -32.21
CA THR A 392 8.46 -0.28 -30.81
C THR A 392 8.79 -1.77 -30.68
N THR A 393 9.50 -2.14 -29.61
CA THR A 393 9.78 -3.54 -29.25
C THR A 393 9.96 -3.62 -27.73
N PRO A 394 9.06 -4.31 -26.99
CA PRO A 394 7.81 -4.91 -27.44
C PRO A 394 6.79 -3.86 -27.93
N ASN A 395 5.66 -4.31 -28.48
CA ASN A 395 4.59 -3.44 -28.97
C ASN A 395 4.06 -2.53 -27.85
N ALA A 396 3.77 -1.27 -28.19
CA ALA A 396 3.18 -0.27 -27.30
C ALA A 396 1.95 0.39 -27.92
N SER A 397 1.11 0.99 -27.08
CA SER A 397 0.03 1.88 -27.50
C SER A 397 0.48 3.34 -27.49
N TRP A 398 0.40 4.00 -28.65
CA TRP A 398 0.58 5.44 -28.81
C TRP A 398 -0.74 6.19 -28.58
N ASN A 399 -0.69 7.31 -27.86
CA ASN A 399 -1.81 8.20 -27.61
C ASN A 399 -1.51 9.57 -28.22
N GLU A 400 -2.25 9.91 -29.28
CA GLU A 400 -2.05 11.12 -30.08
C GLU A 400 -2.42 12.42 -29.33
N GLU A 401 -3.48 12.39 -28.50
CA GLU A 401 -3.93 13.57 -27.73
C GLU A 401 -2.90 14.00 -26.69
N LYS A 402 -2.25 13.02 -26.04
CA LYS A 402 -1.22 13.26 -25.02
C LYS A 402 0.21 13.28 -25.57
N LYS A 403 0.41 12.88 -26.83
CA LYS A 403 1.72 12.56 -27.40
C LYS A 403 2.50 11.57 -26.53
N GLU A 404 1.81 10.54 -26.03
CA GLU A 404 2.29 9.59 -25.01
C GLU A 404 2.42 8.18 -25.59
N ILE A 405 3.61 7.58 -25.53
CA ILE A 405 3.79 6.13 -25.78
C ILE A 405 3.59 5.35 -24.48
N SER A 406 3.02 4.15 -24.54
CA SER A 406 2.79 3.33 -23.35
C SER A 406 2.93 1.82 -23.58
N TRP A 407 3.68 1.16 -22.70
CA TRP A 407 3.77 -0.30 -22.59
C TRP A 407 3.03 -0.78 -21.36
N LYS A 408 2.32 -1.91 -21.47
CA LYS A 408 1.54 -2.50 -20.36
C LYS A 408 1.88 -3.98 -20.24
N PHE A 409 2.06 -4.41 -18.99
CA PHE A 409 2.32 -5.79 -18.60
C PHE A 409 1.35 -6.14 -17.47
N ASP A 410 0.66 -7.27 -17.58
CA ASP A 410 -0.22 -7.73 -16.49
C ASP A 410 0.58 -8.05 -15.23
N GLU A 411 1.81 -8.56 -15.40
CA GLU A 411 2.70 -8.98 -14.32
C GLU A 411 4.18 -8.82 -14.69
N ILE A 412 5.02 -8.44 -13.73
CA ILE A 412 6.49 -8.58 -13.75
C ILE A 412 6.94 -9.20 -12.43
N SER A 413 7.67 -10.30 -12.52
CA SER A 413 8.16 -11.12 -11.40
C SER A 413 9.48 -11.81 -11.74
N ILE A 414 10.00 -12.63 -10.81
CA ILE A 414 11.19 -13.48 -11.05
C ILE A 414 10.90 -14.64 -12.02
N ASP A 415 9.63 -15.01 -12.18
CA ASP A 415 9.17 -16.10 -13.05
C ASP A 415 8.78 -15.62 -14.46
N SER A 416 8.73 -14.30 -14.67
CA SER A 416 8.57 -13.69 -15.98
C SER A 416 9.74 -14.03 -16.92
N GLU A 417 9.50 -13.93 -18.23
CA GLU A 417 10.57 -14.00 -19.23
C GLU A 417 11.70 -13.00 -18.90
N GLY A 418 12.96 -13.41 -19.11
CA GLY A 418 14.13 -12.64 -18.64
C GLY A 418 14.36 -12.66 -17.13
N LYS A 419 13.58 -13.42 -16.34
CA LYS A 419 13.64 -13.49 -14.87
C LYS A 419 13.45 -12.13 -14.18
N GLY A 420 12.54 -11.33 -14.75
CA GLY A 420 12.25 -9.97 -14.29
C GLY A 420 13.23 -8.90 -14.77
N LEU A 421 14.19 -9.24 -15.63
CA LEU A 421 14.97 -8.30 -16.43
C LEU A 421 14.30 -8.09 -17.80
N GLY A 422 14.23 -6.85 -18.27
CA GLY A 422 13.71 -6.56 -19.61
C GLY A 422 14.15 -5.22 -20.16
N SER A 423 13.84 -4.99 -21.45
CA SER A 423 14.22 -3.80 -22.20
C SER A 423 13.10 -3.40 -23.15
N LEU A 424 12.67 -2.15 -23.08
CA LEU A 424 11.71 -1.51 -23.99
C LEU A 424 12.48 -0.63 -24.95
N LYS A 425 12.20 -0.73 -26.24
CA LYS A 425 12.84 0.07 -27.30
C LYS A 425 11.77 0.78 -28.12
N ALA A 426 12.00 2.04 -28.43
CA ALA A 426 11.21 2.80 -29.38
C ALA A 426 12.11 3.64 -30.28
N LYS A 427 11.73 3.75 -31.55
CA LYS A 427 12.21 4.77 -32.48
C LYS A 427 11.01 5.55 -33.00
N PHE A 428 11.11 6.88 -32.98
CA PHE A 428 10.11 7.82 -33.47
C PHE A 428 10.72 8.59 -34.64
N ASP A 429 9.95 8.80 -35.70
CA ASP A 429 10.30 9.74 -36.77
C ASP A 429 9.57 11.06 -36.49
N VAL A 430 10.32 12.16 -36.44
CA VAL A 430 9.88 13.47 -35.94
C VAL A 430 9.97 14.55 -37.01
N THR A 431 9.08 15.55 -36.97
CA THR A 431 9.12 16.73 -37.86
C THR A 431 10.01 17.83 -37.32
N ASP A 432 9.89 18.10 -36.03
CA ASP A 432 10.38 19.31 -35.37
C ASP A 432 11.40 18.92 -34.30
N GLY A 433 12.39 18.11 -34.70
CA GLY A 433 13.45 17.62 -33.83
C GLY A 433 14.61 18.62 -33.65
N PRO A 434 15.54 18.35 -32.71
CA PRO A 434 15.60 17.17 -31.87
C PRO A 434 14.59 17.20 -30.71
N SER A 435 14.01 16.05 -30.37
CA SER A 435 13.12 15.89 -29.20
C SER A 435 13.83 16.18 -27.87
N THR A 436 13.08 16.67 -26.89
CA THR A 436 13.54 16.83 -25.50
C THR A 436 13.41 15.51 -24.74
N PRO A 437 14.48 14.97 -24.10
CA PRO A 437 14.39 13.74 -23.33
C PRO A 437 13.36 13.78 -22.19
N GLY A 438 12.27 13.02 -22.34
CA GLY A 438 11.20 12.91 -21.36
C GLY A 438 11.54 12.02 -20.16
N SER A 439 10.83 12.24 -19.04
CA SER A 439 10.87 11.33 -17.88
C SER A 439 9.92 10.17 -18.09
N VAL A 440 10.43 8.93 -18.04
CA VAL A 440 9.59 7.72 -18.15
C VAL A 440 8.86 7.51 -16.84
N SER A 441 7.53 7.62 -16.89
CA SER A 441 6.63 7.33 -15.79
C SER A 441 6.36 5.83 -15.70
N VAL A 442 6.33 5.29 -14.48
CA VAL A 442 6.00 3.88 -14.23
C VAL A 442 4.92 3.78 -13.18
N GLN A 443 3.99 2.85 -13.37
CA GLN A 443 2.93 2.53 -12.41
C GLN A 443 2.81 1.02 -12.26
N PHE A 444 2.68 0.55 -11.03
CA PHE A 444 2.38 -0.84 -10.69
C PHE A 444 1.59 -0.91 -9.37
N ASN A 445 1.00 -2.06 -9.09
CA ASN A 445 0.47 -2.41 -7.78
C ASN A 445 0.95 -3.80 -7.35
N GLY A 446 0.76 -4.14 -6.08
CA GLY A 446 1.06 -5.46 -5.55
C GLY A 446 0.18 -5.74 -4.34
N ASN A 447 -0.13 -7.01 -4.10
CA ASN A 447 -0.98 -7.47 -3.01
C ASN A 447 -0.20 -8.47 -2.13
N SER A 448 -0.66 -8.66 -0.89
CA SER A 448 -0.08 -9.63 0.05
C SER A 448 1.40 -9.37 0.42
N THR A 449 1.89 -8.15 0.25
CA THR A 449 3.26 -7.73 0.59
C THR A 449 3.32 -6.26 1.03
N THR A 450 4.45 -5.86 1.63
CA THR A 450 4.82 -4.49 2.01
C THR A 450 6.33 -4.26 1.81
N PHE A 451 6.76 -3.01 1.67
CA PHE A 451 8.16 -2.58 1.66
C PHE A 451 8.77 -2.49 3.08
N SER A 452 7.94 -2.21 4.09
CA SER A 452 8.37 -2.14 5.49
C SER A 452 8.64 -3.50 6.12
N GLY A 453 7.86 -4.52 5.73
CA GLY A 453 7.72 -5.75 6.51
C GLY A 453 6.92 -5.58 7.81
N VAL A 454 6.24 -4.46 8.03
CA VAL A 454 5.39 -4.26 9.21
C VAL A 454 4.32 -5.34 9.31
N GLU A 455 4.13 -5.87 10.51
CA GLU A 455 3.03 -6.76 10.86
C GLU A 455 2.17 -6.12 11.94
N PHE A 456 0.86 -6.32 11.85
CA PHE A 456 -0.09 -5.92 12.87
C PHE A 456 -0.44 -7.13 13.72
N LEU A 457 -0.18 -7.04 15.01
CA LEU A 457 -0.45 -8.09 16.00
C LEU A 457 -1.55 -7.58 16.94
N LEU A 458 -2.70 -8.25 16.95
CA LEU A 458 -3.78 -7.91 17.87
C LEU A 458 -3.41 -8.33 19.30
N ASN A 459 -3.58 -7.44 20.26
CA ASN A 459 -3.14 -7.60 21.65
C ASN A 459 -4.32 -7.51 22.64
N CYS A 460 -5.48 -8.06 22.28
CA CYS A 460 -6.67 -8.09 23.12
C CYS A 460 -7.62 -9.24 22.74
N ILE A 461 -8.49 -9.65 23.66
CA ILE A 461 -9.41 -10.80 23.49
C ILE A 461 -10.81 -10.43 22.98
N GLY A 462 -11.22 -9.15 23.10
CA GLY A 462 -12.56 -8.68 22.70
C GLY A 462 -12.75 -8.52 21.19
N TYR A 463 -11.69 -8.69 20.40
CA TYR A 463 -11.68 -8.49 18.95
C TYR A 463 -11.00 -9.67 18.26
N ARG A 464 -11.27 -9.85 16.97
CA ARG A 464 -10.54 -10.77 16.10
C ARG A 464 -10.29 -10.16 14.73
N ILE A 465 -9.13 -10.44 14.16
CA ILE A 465 -8.82 -10.06 12.77
C ILE A 465 -9.62 -10.99 11.85
N SER A 466 -10.61 -10.44 11.14
CA SER A 466 -11.38 -11.18 10.12
C SER A 466 -10.70 -11.15 8.75
N LEU A 467 -9.86 -10.15 8.49
CA LEU A 467 -9.08 -10.00 7.26
C LEU A 467 -7.83 -9.15 7.54
N MET A 468 -6.69 -9.54 6.95
CA MET A 468 -5.46 -8.74 6.90
C MET A 468 -5.14 -8.46 5.43
N LYS A 469 -5.26 -7.21 4.99
CA LYS A 469 -4.93 -6.79 3.62
C LYS A 469 -3.62 -6.00 3.62
N LYS A 470 -2.55 -6.60 3.10
CA LYS A 470 -1.29 -5.90 2.77
C LYS A 470 -1.32 -5.53 1.28
N GLN A 471 -1.06 -4.26 0.94
CA GLN A 471 -1.10 -3.78 -0.45
C GLN A 471 -0.01 -2.71 -0.68
N ILE A 472 0.67 -2.80 -1.82
CA ILE A 472 1.58 -1.78 -2.32
C ILE A 472 1.03 -1.12 -3.59
N SER A 473 1.34 0.16 -3.76
CA SER A 473 1.03 0.94 -4.96
C SER A 473 2.17 1.90 -5.32
N THR A 474 2.09 2.44 -6.52
CA THR A 474 3.06 3.42 -7.03
C THR A 474 2.54 4.85 -6.88
N GLY A 475 3.41 5.76 -6.46
CA GLY A 475 3.20 7.20 -6.43
C GLY A 475 3.82 7.87 -7.65
N ARG A 476 4.66 8.90 -7.45
CA ARG A 476 5.48 9.45 -8.55
C ARG A 476 6.73 8.61 -8.72
N TYR A 477 6.77 7.81 -9.78
CA TYR A 477 7.86 6.85 -10.04
C TYR A 477 8.40 7.10 -11.44
N LEU A 478 9.55 7.77 -11.52
CA LEU A 478 10.06 8.40 -12.73
C LEU A 478 11.51 7.97 -13.00
N SER A 479 11.83 7.62 -14.25
CA SER A 479 13.20 7.46 -14.73
C SER A 479 13.56 8.61 -15.66
N GLU A 480 14.48 9.45 -15.21
CA GLU A 480 14.98 10.60 -15.98
C GLU A 480 16.15 10.20 -16.86
N ALA A 481 16.22 10.80 -18.05
CA ALA A 481 17.36 10.69 -18.94
C ALA A 481 18.65 11.12 -18.22
N ASP A 482 19.72 10.34 -18.38
CA ASP A 482 21.03 10.77 -17.90
C ASP A 482 21.61 11.85 -18.82
N SER A 483 21.64 13.09 -18.33
CA SER A 483 22.22 14.23 -19.03
C SER A 483 23.75 14.15 -19.16
N SER A 484 24.41 13.17 -18.52
CA SER A 484 25.87 13.07 -18.47
C SER A 484 26.49 12.10 -19.49
N VAL A 485 25.69 11.42 -20.32
CA VAL A 485 26.22 10.45 -21.29
C VAL A 485 25.70 10.69 -22.71
N SER A 486 26.52 11.34 -23.52
CA SER A 486 26.39 11.38 -24.98
C SER A 486 26.78 10.03 -25.58
N TYR A 487 25.80 9.14 -25.75
CA TYR A 487 26.04 7.85 -26.41
C TYR A 487 26.29 8.03 -27.91
N ALA A 488 27.56 7.88 -28.32
CA ALA A 488 27.93 7.71 -29.72
C ALA A 488 27.24 6.47 -30.33
N CYS A 489 27.11 6.46 -31.66
CA CYS A 489 26.26 5.51 -32.39
C CYS A 489 26.49 4.03 -32.05
N ILE A 490 25.38 3.30 -31.96
CA ILE A 490 25.27 1.86 -32.23
C ILE A 490 25.03 1.70 -33.73
#